data_AF-A0A9N9GUC9-F1
#
_entry.id   AF-A0A9N9GUC9-F1
#
_cell.length_a   1.000
_cell.length_b   1.000
_cell.length_c   1.000
_cell.angle_alpha   90.00
_cell.angle_beta   90.00
_cell.angle_gamma   90.00
#
_symmetry.space_group_name_H-M   'P 1'
#
loop_
_entity.id
_entity.type
_entity.pdbx_description
1 polymer ?
#
loop_
_entity_poly.entity_id
_entity_poly.type
_entity_poly.pdbx_seq_one_letter_code
_entity_poly.pdbx_strand_id
1 'polypeptide(L)'
;HLEHIRKDIRKFKDDNQLDKVIVVWTANTERFAEIIPGVNDTVDNLLKAVENSHPEISPSTIFALACIHEKTPFINGSPQNTFVPGCIQLAERERVYIGGDDFKSGQTKVKSVLVDFLVNAGIKPIGITSYNHLGNNDGKNLSAPQQFRSKEISKSNVVDDMVASNQILYKSGEHPDHVVVIKYVPAVGDSKRALDEYVSEIFMGGKNTISLYNTCEDSLLASPLILDLTIITELMTRIEYCAGDMKEFAPFDAVLSILSFMLKAPLVPPGTPVVNALNKQRMAMENLFRACIGLAPQNEMLLEHKAPAIRKY
;
A
#
# COMPACT_ATOMS: atom_id res chain seq x y z
N HIS A 1 0.20 8.99 -26.63
CA HIS A 1 1.11 8.78 -25.49
C HIS A 1 1.23 7.31 -25.09
N LEU A 2 0.12 6.57 -24.93
CA LEU A 2 0.13 5.14 -24.58
C LEU A 2 1.10 4.29 -25.42
N GLU A 3 0.97 4.33 -26.75
CA GLU A 3 1.86 3.56 -27.66
C GLU A 3 3.33 3.92 -27.55
N HIS A 4 3.65 5.17 -27.19
CA HIS A 4 5.03 5.59 -26.99
C HIS A 4 5.63 4.86 -25.76
N ILE A 5 4.93 4.87 -24.63
CA ILE A 5 5.37 4.17 -23.41
C ILE A 5 5.47 2.67 -23.64
N ARG A 6 4.52 2.07 -24.37
CA ARG A 6 4.59 0.65 -24.76
C ARG A 6 5.82 0.34 -25.61
N LYS A 7 6.20 1.23 -26.53
CA LYS A 7 7.41 1.09 -27.33
C LYS A 7 8.67 1.21 -26.45
N ASP A 8 8.68 2.12 -25.49
CA ASP A 8 9.81 2.31 -24.57
C ASP A 8 10.03 1.07 -23.69
N ILE A 9 8.95 0.45 -23.18
CA ILE A 9 9.03 -0.80 -22.41
C ILE A 9 9.65 -1.92 -23.27
N ARG A 10 9.15 -2.12 -24.49
CA ARG A 10 9.68 -3.13 -25.43
C ARG A 10 11.14 -2.87 -25.77
N LYS A 11 11.47 -1.63 -26.12
CA LYS A 11 12.84 -1.22 -26.45
C LYS A 11 13.79 -1.44 -25.28
N PHE A 12 13.41 -1.05 -24.06
CA PHE A 12 14.23 -1.25 -22.88
C PHE A 12 14.46 -2.74 -22.60
N LYS A 13 13.43 -3.57 -22.76
CA LYS A 13 13.50 -5.03 -22.63
C LYS A 13 14.49 -5.62 -23.66
N ASP A 14 14.36 -5.24 -24.93
CA ASP A 14 15.17 -5.76 -26.03
C ASP A 14 16.64 -5.28 -25.95
N ASP A 15 16.86 -3.97 -25.72
CA ASP A 15 18.20 -3.36 -25.65
C ASP A 15 19.06 -3.97 -24.53
N ASN A 16 18.43 -4.46 -23.47
CA ASN A 16 19.10 -5.05 -22.29
C ASN A 16 18.95 -6.57 -22.19
N GLN A 17 18.33 -7.23 -23.17
CA GLN A 17 18.11 -8.69 -23.19
C GLN A 17 17.42 -9.20 -21.92
N LEU A 18 16.37 -8.51 -21.48
CA LEU A 18 15.66 -8.82 -20.25
C LEU A 18 14.48 -9.76 -20.52
N ASP A 19 14.31 -10.79 -19.69
CA ASP A 19 13.11 -11.64 -19.74
C ASP A 19 11.90 -10.97 -19.08
N LYS A 20 12.16 -10.21 -18.01
CA LYS A 20 11.17 -9.56 -17.17
C LYS A 20 11.49 -8.09 -16.96
N VAL A 21 10.44 -7.29 -16.92
CA VAL A 21 10.48 -5.87 -16.57
C VAL A 21 9.42 -5.65 -15.50
N ILE A 22 9.69 -4.75 -14.56
CA ILE A 22 8.73 -4.25 -13.58
C ILE A 22 8.81 -2.74 -13.62
N VAL A 23 7.67 -2.06 -13.64
CA VAL A 23 7.60 -0.60 -13.63
C VAL A 23 7.09 -0.14 -12.28
N VAL A 24 7.81 0.80 -11.66
CA VAL A 24 7.42 1.42 -10.39
C VAL A 24 7.24 2.91 -10.58
N TRP A 25 6.05 3.42 -10.28
CA TRP A 25 5.77 4.84 -10.24
C TRP A 25 6.37 5.46 -8.98
N THR A 26 7.41 6.27 -9.14
CA THR A 26 8.03 7.08 -8.09
C THR A 26 8.12 8.57 -8.48
N ALA A 27 7.22 9.01 -9.37
CA ALA A 27 7.13 10.40 -9.80
C ALA A 27 6.29 11.24 -8.81
N ASN A 28 6.12 12.52 -9.12
CA ASN A 28 5.31 13.44 -8.33
C ASN A 28 3.90 12.89 -8.04
N THR A 29 3.37 13.27 -6.89
CA THR A 29 1.99 12.93 -6.52
C THR A 29 1.03 13.65 -7.46
N GLU A 30 0.14 12.89 -8.09
CA GLU A 30 -0.95 13.44 -8.89
C GLU A 30 -2.17 13.75 -8.00
N ARG A 31 -3.11 14.54 -8.52
CA ARG A 31 -4.44 14.64 -7.91
C ARG A 31 -5.19 13.31 -8.06
N PHE A 32 -6.20 13.07 -7.22
CA PHE A 32 -7.15 12.01 -7.49
C PHE A 32 -7.93 12.28 -8.79
N ALA A 33 -8.15 11.23 -9.57
CA ALA A 33 -9.10 11.19 -10.67
C ALA A 33 -10.50 10.93 -10.13
N GLU A 34 -11.51 11.57 -10.71
CA GLU A 34 -12.91 11.27 -10.43
C GLU A 34 -13.30 9.92 -11.07
N ILE A 35 -14.05 9.09 -10.34
CA ILE A 35 -14.61 7.85 -10.90
C ILE A 35 -15.95 8.18 -11.53
N ILE A 36 -16.01 8.13 -12.87
CA ILE A 36 -17.16 8.59 -13.65
C ILE A 36 -17.71 7.41 -14.46
N PRO A 37 -19.00 7.03 -14.27
CA PRO A 37 -19.66 6.02 -15.08
C PRO A 37 -19.59 6.36 -16.58
N GLY A 38 -19.23 5.39 -17.42
CA GLY A 38 -19.03 5.62 -18.85
C GLY A 38 -17.66 6.17 -19.23
N VAL A 39 -16.75 6.41 -18.28
CA VAL A 39 -15.41 6.94 -18.54
C VAL A 39 -14.30 6.01 -18.05
N ASN A 40 -14.24 5.69 -16.76
CA ASN A 40 -13.15 4.91 -16.16
C ASN A 40 -13.62 3.79 -15.22
N ASP A 41 -14.92 3.48 -15.30
CA ASP A 41 -15.62 2.44 -14.55
C ASP A 41 -15.46 1.04 -15.14
N THR A 42 -15.19 0.93 -16.44
CA THR A 42 -14.95 -0.35 -17.13
C THR A 42 -13.75 -0.29 -18.05
N VAL A 43 -13.21 -1.46 -18.44
CA VAL A 43 -12.07 -1.54 -19.38
C VAL A 43 -12.37 -0.80 -20.69
N ASP A 44 -13.51 -1.07 -21.31
CA ASP A 44 -13.84 -0.54 -22.62
C ASP A 44 -14.05 0.97 -22.58
N ASN A 45 -14.70 1.47 -21.51
CA ASN A 45 -14.85 2.90 -21.29
C ASN A 45 -13.50 3.58 -21.07
N LEU A 46 -12.61 2.97 -20.27
CA LEU A 46 -11.29 3.52 -19.97
C LEU A 46 -10.42 3.62 -21.22
N LEU A 47 -10.38 2.58 -22.06
CA LEU A 47 -9.63 2.59 -23.31
C LEU A 47 -10.18 3.64 -24.28
N LYS A 48 -11.52 3.76 -24.39
CA LYS A 48 -12.16 4.80 -25.19
C LYS A 48 -11.88 6.21 -24.65
N ALA A 49 -11.80 6.38 -23.33
CA ALA A 49 -11.47 7.65 -22.70
C ALA A 49 -10.00 8.06 -22.98
N VAL A 50 -9.08 7.08 -23.06
CA VAL A 50 -7.69 7.31 -23.49
C VAL A 50 -7.64 7.76 -24.94
N GLU A 51 -8.34 7.08 -25.84
CA GLU A 51 -8.41 7.45 -27.27
C GLU A 51 -8.95 8.86 -27.46
N ASN A 52 -9.97 9.24 -26.69
CA ASN A 52 -10.58 10.56 -26.74
C ASN A 52 -9.84 11.63 -25.94
N SER A 53 -8.68 11.31 -25.32
CA SER A 53 -7.91 12.24 -24.49
C SER A 53 -8.75 12.88 -23.36
N HIS A 54 -9.59 12.09 -22.70
CA HIS A 54 -10.46 12.57 -21.63
C HIS A 54 -9.63 13.16 -20.46
N PRO A 55 -10.03 14.30 -19.86
CA PRO A 55 -9.22 15.01 -18.86
C PRO A 55 -9.00 14.27 -17.53
N GLU A 56 -9.81 13.25 -17.24
CA GLU A 56 -9.62 12.37 -16.07
C GLU A 56 -8.62 11.23 -16.32
N ILE A 57 -8.02 11.14 -17.52
CA ILE A 57 -6.94 10.20 -17.79
C ILE A 57 -5.61 10.82 -17.38
N SER A 58 -5.06 10.37 -16.26
CA SER A 58 -3.79 10.87 -15.77
C SER A 58 -2.60 10.21 -16.49
N PRO A 59 -1.41 10.84 -16.44
CA PRO A 59 -0.18 10.19 -16.86
C PRO A 59 0.04 8.83 -16.19
N SER A 60 -0.19 8.70 -14.87
CA SER A 60 -0.05 7.40 -14.20
C SER A 60 -1.00 6.33 -14.73
N THR A 61 -2.23 6.68 -15.13
CA THR A 61 -3.14 5.76 -15.82
C THR A 61 -2.57 5.29 -17.15
N ILE A 62 -1.97 6.18 -17.94
CA ILE A 62 -1.33 5.81 -19.22
C ILE A 62 -0.17 4.84 -19.00
N PHE A 63 0.66 5.05 -17.98
CA PHE A 63 1.75 4.12 -17.65
C PHE A 63 1.21 2.75 -17.20
N ALA A 64 0.20 2.72 -16.32
CA ALA A 64 -0.41 1.47 -15.87
C ALA A 64 -0.98 0.66 -17.05
N LEU A 65 -1.74 1.30 -17.94
CA LEU A 65 -2.28 0.67 -19.15
C LEU A 65 -1.17 0.16 -20.09
N ALA A 66 -0.11 0.94 -20.28
CA ALA A 66 1.03 0.53 -21.11
C ALA A 66 1.67 -0.75 -20.54
N CYS A 67 1.89 -0.80 -19.24
CA CYS A 67 2.49 -1.94 -18.56
C CYS A 67 1.60 -3.18 -18.67
N ILE A 68 0.29 -3.04 -18.46
CA ILE A 68 -0.66 -4.16 -18.59
C ILE A 68 -0.69 -4.71 -20.03
N HIS A 69 -0.69 -3.85 -21.05
CA HIS A 69 -0.63 -4.29 -22.45
C HIS A 69 0.70 -4.99 -22.81
N GLU A 70 1.81 -4.58 -22.20
CA GLU A 70 3.13 -5.19 -22.39
C GLU A 70 3.43 -6.31 -21.38
N LYS A 71 2.40 -6.84 -20.70
CA LYS A 71 2.53 -7.95 -19.73
C LYS A 71 3.60 -7.71 -18.65
N THR A 72 3.72 -6.46 -18.23
CA THR A 72 4.73 -5.95 -17.31
C THR A 72 4.04 -5.51 -16.02
N PRO A 73 4.44 -6.04 -14.85
CA PRO A 73 3.87 -5.59 -13.59
C PRO A 73 4.06 -4.08 -13.35
N PHE A 74 3.05 -3.45 -12.75
CA PHE A 74 3.07 -2.02 -12.44
C PHE A 74 2.77 -1.75 -10.97
N ILE A 75 3.65 -1.00 -10.31
CA ILE A 75 3.54 -0.67 -8.89
C ILE A 75 3.39 0.84 -8.73
N ASN A 76 2.31 1.29 -8.08
CA ASN A 76 2.10 2.69 -7.75
C ASN A 76 2.69 3.03 -6.38
N GLY A 77 3.80 3.76 -6.39
CA GLY A 77 4.48 4.25 -5.19
C GLY A 77 3.94 5.57 -4.62
N SER A 78 2.96 6.17 -5.28
CA SER A 78 2.38 7.47 -4.94
C SER A 78 0.89 7.33 -4.56
N PRO A 79 0.25 8.34 -3.93
CA PRO A 79 -1.07 8.17 -3.33
C PRO A 79 -2.26 8.38 -4.26
N GLN A 80 -2.07 8.85 -5.50
CA GLN A 80 -3.18 9.01 -6.43
C GLN A 80 -3.84 7.67 -6.78
N ASN A 81 -5.13 7.69 -7.08
CA ASN A 81 -5.93 6.51 -7.45
C ASN A 81 -5.73 6.08 -8.91
N THR A 82 -4.49 5.78 -9.30
CA THR A 82 -4.14 5.30 -10.66
C THR A 82 -5.00 4.10 -11.08
N PHE A 83 -5.27 3.19 -10.13
CA PHE A 83 -6.03 1.95 -10.34
C PHE A 83 -7.54 2.18 -10.25
N VAL A 84 -8.08 2.97 -11.17
CA VAL A 84 -9.52 3.10 -11.38
C VAL A 84 -10.16 1.75 -11.76
N PRO A 85 -11.48 1.53 -11.57
CA PRO A 85 -12.11 0.23 -11.79
C PRO A 85 -11.82 -0.39 -13.17
N GLY A 86 -11.84 0.40 -14.24
CA GLY A 86 -11.49 -0.08 -15.58
C GLY A 86 -10.03 -0.53 -15.72
N CYS A 87 -9.11 0.02 -14.93
CA CYS A 87 -7.70 -0.38 -14.92
C CYS A 87 -7.52 -1.73 -14.20
N ILE A 88 -8.19 -1.92 -13.06
CA ILE A 88 -8.19 -3.18 -12.31
C ILE A 88 -8.77 -4.31 -13.19
N GLN A 89 -9.92 -4.08 -13.82
CA GLN A 89 -10.53 -5.07 -14.72
C GLN A 89 -9.60 -5.43 -15.89
N LEU A 90 -8.84 -4.48 -16.42
CA LEU A 90 -7.87 -4.77 -17.48
C LEU A 90 -6.72 -5.63 -16.94
N ALA A 91 -6.18 -5.31 -15.77
CA ALA A 91 -5.13 -6.09 -15.13
C ALA A 91 -5.58 -7.55 -14.86
N GLU A 92 -6.80 -7.73 -14.37
CA GLU A 92 -7.45 -9.05 -14.17
C GLU A 92 -7.61 -9.81 -15.50
N ARG A 93 -8.16 -9.16 -16.52
CA ARG A 93 -8.37 -9.75 -17.86
C ARG A 93 -7.05 -10.20 -18.49
N GLU A 94 -6.04 -9.34 -18.40
CA GLU A 94 -4.73 -9.56 -19.01
C GLU A 94 -3.79 -10.42 -18.15
N ARG A 95 -4.20 -10.74 -16.91
CA ARG A 95 -3.44 -11.47 -15.88
C ARG A 95 -2.08 -10.84 -15.60
N VAL A 96 -2.07 -9.52 -15.38
CA VAL A 96 -0.86 -8.75 -15.09
C VAL A 96 -0.93 -8.18 -13.69
N TYR A 97 0.17 -8.30 -12.95
CA TYR A 97 0.22 -7.83 -11.58
C TYR A 97 0.24 -6.31 -11.48
N ILE A 98 -0.63 -5.79 -10.62
CA ILE A 98 -0.65 -4.42 -10.16
C ILE A 98 -0.54 -4.37 -8.63
N GLY A 99 0.08 -3.32 -8.11
CA GLY A 99 0.22 -3.12 -6.67
C GLY A 99 0.35 -1.64 -6.31
N GLY A 100 -0.09 -1.27 -5.13
CA GLY A 100 -0.12 0.12 -4.65
C GLY A 100 -1.00 0.23 -3.40
N ASP A 101 -1.21 1.39 -2.81
CA ASP A 101 -0.71 2.71 -3.19
C ASP A 101 0.13 3.34 -2.07
N ASP A 102 1.04 4.24 -2.47
CA ASP A 102 1.88 5.10 -1.63
C ASP A 102 2.89 4.39 -0.71
N PHE A 103 4.19 4.68 -0.83
CA PHE A 103 5.23 4.00 -0.03
C PHE A 103 5.08 4.20 1.49
N LYS A 104 5.07 3.13 2.28
CA LYS A 104 5.03 3.17 3.74
C LYS A 104 6.43 3.22 4.35
N SER A 105 7.09 4.37 4.24
CA SER A 105 8.49 4.62 4.64
C SER A 105 8.69 4.82 6.15
N GLY A 106 8.21 5.94 6.69
CA GLY A 106 8.51 6.40 8.06
C GLY A 106 7.28 6.48 8.97
N GLN A 107 6.69 7.68 9.09
CA GLN A 107 5.58 7.98 10.02
C GLN A 107 4.45 6.95 9.97
N THR A 108 3.90 6.69 8.78
CA THR A 108 2.77 5.77 8.63
C THR A 108 3.13 4.33 9.00
N LYS A 109 4.40 3.92 8.78
CA LYS A 109 4.89 2.60 9.17
C LYS A 109 4.92 2.44 10.69
N VAL A 110 5.35 3.47 11.41
CA VAL A 110 5.32 3.51 12.88
C VAL A 110 3.87 3.55 13.39
N LYS A 111 3.02 4.38 12.78
CA LYS A 111 1.60 4.49 13.14
C LYS A 111 0.87 3.15 13.06
N SER A 112 1.08 2.39 11.98
CA SER A 112 0.40 1.09 11.81
C SER A 112 0.89 0.01 12.76
N VAL A 113 2.06 0.18 13.38
CA VAL A 113 2.51 -0.65 14.51
C VAL A 113 1.90 -0.17 15.82
N LEU A 114 1.94 1.14 16.08
CA LEU A 114 1.54 1.69 17.36
C LEU A 114 0.03 1.55 17.61
N VAL A 115 -0.80 1.82 16.60
CA VAL A 115 -2.26 1.72 16.74
C VAL A 115 -2.68 0.26 16.94
N ASP A 116 -2.09 -0.68 16.19
CA ASP A 116 -2.32 -2.12 16.40
C ASP A 116 -1.90 -2.54 17.82
N PHE A 117 -0.74 -2.09 18.31
CA PHE A 117 -0.33 -2.33 19.70
C PHE A 117 -1.33 -1.78 20.72
N LEU A 118 -1.73 -0.50 20.62
CA LEU A 118 -2.61 0.15 21.58
C LEU A 118 -3.98 -0.55 21.65
N VAL A 119 -4.60 -0.80 20.49
CA VAL A 119 -5.92 -1.44 20.40
C VAL A 119 -5.88 -2.88 20.91
N ASN A 120 -4.84 -3.66 20.55
CA ASN A 120 -4.69 -5.03 21.06
C ASN A 120 -4.38 -5.08 22.56
N ALA A 121 -3.80 -4.01 23.13
CA ALA A 121 -3.59 -3.87 24.57
C ALA A 121 -4.85 -3.39 25.34
N GLY A 122 -5.98 -3.20 24.66
CA GLY A 122 -7.21 -2.69 25.28
C GLY A 122 -7.17 -1.19 25.59
N ILE A 123 -6.24 -0.45 24.99
CA ILE A 123 -6.12 1.00 25.10
C ILE A 123 -6.86 1.61 23.91
N LYS A 124 -7.71 2.62 24.17
CA LYS A 124 -8.55 3.23 23.12
C LYS A 124 -7.97 4.55 22.64
N PRO A 125 -7.24 4.61 21.51
CA PRO A 125 -6.94 5.87 20.84
C PRO A 125 -8.22 6.67 20.58
N ILE A 126 -8.24 7.93 21.02
CA ILE A 126 -9.34 8.87 20.76
C ILE A 126 -8.89 10.08 19.96
N GLY A 127 -7.58 10.37 19.93
CA GLY A 127 -6.99 11.43 19.12
C GLY A 127 -5.65 10.99 18.56
N ILE A 128 -5.45 11.19 17.25
CA ILE A 128 -4.23 10.91 16.52
C ILE A 128 -3.92 12.14 15.67
N THR A 129 -2.90 12.89 16.07
CA THR A 129 -2.49 14.09 15.33
C THR A 129 -1.12 13.87 14.72
N SER A 130 -1.03 13.94 13.40
CA SER A 130 0.19 13.63 12.63
C SER A 130 0.64 14.82 11.79
N TYR A 131 1.59 15.58 12.32
CA TYR A 131 2.25 16.67 11.61
C TYR A 131 3.49 16.19 10.87
N ASN A 132 3.75 16.81 9.72
CA ASN A 132 4.93 16.54 8.90
C ASN A 132 5.43 17.83 8.27
N HIS A 133 6.74 17.98 8.16
CA HIS A 133 7.33 18.97 7.26
C HIS A 133 8.60 18.45 6.59
N LEU A 134 8.79 18.85 5.33
CA LEU A 134 9.90 18.45 4.46
C LEU A 134 10.18 19.54 3.41
N GLY A 135 11.41 19.58 2.88
CA GLY A 135 11.92 20.65 2.01
C GLY A 135 12.32 20.21 0.60
N ASN A 136 12.22 18.92 0.29
CA ASN A 136 12.48 18.36 -1.04
C ASN A 136 11.33 18.64 -2.04
N ASN A 137 11.46 18.13 -3.27
CA ASN A 137 10.47 18.34 -4.32
C ASN A 137 9.11 17.66 -4.04
N ASP A 138 9.10 16.57 -3.25
CA ASP A 138 7.86 15.95 -2.79
C ASP A 138 7.09 16.94 -1.90
N GLY A 139 7.74 17.50 -0.88
CA GLY A 139 7.13 18.54 -0.04
C GLY A 139 6.65 19.76 -0.83
N LYS A 140 7.41 20.18 -1.85
CA LYS A 140 7.02 21.30 -2.71
C LYS A 140 5.79 20.97 -3.56
N ASN A 141 5.70 19.77 -4.11
CA ASN A 141 4.53 19.33 -4.87
C ASN A 141 3.29 19.18 -3.98
N LEU A 142 3.47 18.64 -2.77
CA LEU A 142 2.41 18.46 -1.77
C LEU A 142 1.97 19.77 -1.09
N SER A 143 2.59 20.93 -1.39
CA SER A 143 2.07 22.22 -0.90
C SER A 143 0.80 22.64 -1.63
N ALA A 144 0.52 22.06 -2.79
CA ALA A 144 -0.70 22.31 -3.54
C ALA A 144 -1.88 21.46 -2.98
N PRO A 145 -3.07 22.04 -2.76
CA PRO A 145 -4.17 21.36 -2.06
C PRO A 145 -4.64 20.05 -2.70
N GLN A 146 -4.69 19.99 -4.05
CA GLN A 146 -5.18 18.81 -4.76
C GLN A 146 -4.24 17.61 -4.61
N GLN A 147 -2.92 17.85 -4.62
CA GLN A 147 -1.89 16.84 -4.40
C GLN A 147 -1.84 16.42 -2.92
N PHE A 148 -1.98 17.39 -2.01
CA PHE A 148 -2.09 17.12 -0.59
C PHE A 148 -3.27 16.20 -0.27
N ARG A 149 -4.44 16.44 -0.88
CA ARG A 149 -5.65 15.63 -0.66
C ARG A 149 -5.41 14.15 -0.94
N SER A 150 -4.66 13.81 -2.00
CA SER A 150 -4.27 12.42 -2.29
C SER A 150 -3.52 11.80 -1.12
N LYS A 151 -2.52 12.51 -0.58
CA LYS A 151 -1.68 12.06 0.53
C LYS A 151 -2.42 12.03 1.88
N GLU A 152 -3.38 12.93 2.06
CA GLU A 152 -4.22 12.98 3.25
C GLU A 152 -5.07 11.72 3.35
N ILE A 153 -5.74 11.32 2.26
CA ILE A 153 -6.56 10.10 2.22
C ILE A 153 -5.72 8.86 2.56
N SER A 154 -4.56 8.68 1.90
CA SER A 154 -3.72 7.49 2.13
C SER A 154 -3.15 7.40 3.55
N LYS A 155 -2.94 8.55 4.23
CA LYS A 155 -2.43 8.61 5.60
C LYS A 155 -3.53 8.45 6.65
N SER A 156 -4.76 8.84 6.35
CA SER A 156 -5.88 8.79 7.28
C SER A 156 -6.47 7.40 7.43
N ASN A 157 -6.60 6.65 6.32
CA ASN A 157 -7.29 5.36 6.30
C ASN A 157 -6.55 4.20 7.01
N VAL A 158 -5.28 4.41 7.39
CA VAL A 158 -4.42 3.35 7.96
C VAL A 158 -4.88 2.83 9.33
N VAL A 159 -5.83 3.52 9.98
CA VAL A 159 -6.34 3.16 11.31
C VAL A 159 -7.73 2.52 11.28
N ASP A 160 -8.42 2.54 10.15
CA ASP A 160 -9.84 2.21 10.05
C ASP A 160 -10.12 0.73 10.37
N ASP A 161 -9.30 -0.17 9.86
CA ASP A 161 -9.41 -1.61 10.10
C ASP A 161 -9.11 -1.97 11.57
N MET A 162 -8.20 -1.25 12.22
CA MET A 162 -7.91 -1.46 13.64
C MET A 162 -9.04 -0.98 14.55
N VAL A 163 -9.65 0.15 14.24
CA VAL A 163 -10.84 0.66 14.93
C VAL A 163 -11.99 -0.35 14.77
N ALA A 164 -12.24 -0.82 13.55
CA ALA A 164 -13.29 -1.81 13.28
C ALA A 164 -13.04 -3.18 13.94
N SER A 165 -11.77 -3.52 14.24
CA SER A 165 -11.41 -4.83 14.82
C SER A 165 -11.83 -5.01 16.28
N ASN A 166 -12.14 -3.93 17.01
CA ASN A 166 -12.41 -3.99 18.44
C ASN A 166 -13.69 -3.23 18.82
N GLN A 167 -14.81 -3.95 18.77
CA GLN A 167 -16.15 -3.44 19.10
C GLN A 167 -16.38 -3.17 20.61
N ILE A 168 -15.45 -3.59 21.47
CA ILE A 168 -15.49 -3.26 22.90
C ILE A 168 -15.01 -1.83 23.12
N LEU A 169 -13.95 -1.42 22.42
CA LEU A 169 -13.40 -0.07 22.52
C LEU A 169 -14.19 0.94 21.68
N TYR A 170 -14.58 0.56 20.46
CA TYR A 170 -15.26 1.45 19.51
C TYR A 170 -16.66 0.94 19.18
N LYS A 171 -17.64 1.84 19.23
CA LYS A 171 -18.98 1.57 18.71
C LYS A 171 -18.96 1.55 17.18
N SER A 172 -20.00 0.99 16.57
CA SER A 172 -20.16 1.04 15.12
C SER A 172 -20.14 2.48 14.60
N GLY A 173 -19.23 2.77 13.68
CA GLY A 173 -19.02 4.11 13.11
C GLY A 173 -18.29 5.10 14.03
N GLU A 174 -17.80 4.67 15.19
CA GLU A 174 -16.96 5.50 16.05
C GLU A 174 -15.50 5.44 15.58
N HIS A 175 -14.88 6.59 15.39
CA HIS A 175 -13.47 6.73 15.01
C HIS A 175 -12.77 7.74 15.93
N PRO A 176 -11.46 7.61 16.16
CA PRO A 176 -10.69 8.65 16.82
C PRO A 176 -10.66 9.92 15.95
N ASP A 177 -10.51 11.08 16.58
CA ASP A 177 -10.13 12.29 15.88
C ASP A 177 -8.77 12.03 15.20
N HIS A 178 -8.70 12.18 13.87
CA HIS A 178 -7.49 11.91 13.10
C HIS A 178 -7.16 13.09 12.20
N VAL A 179 -6.05 13.76 12.51
CA VAL A 179 -5.60 14.95 11.78
C VAL A 179 -4.25 14.68 11.14
N VAL A 180 -4.14 14.95 9.84
CA VAL A 180 -2.88 14.82 9.09
C VAL A 180 -2.50 16.18 8.52
N VAL A 181 -1.26 16.61 8.76
CA VAL A 181 -0.73 17.86 8.24
C VAL A 181 0.61 17.63 7.55
N ILE A 182 0.80 18.26 6.40
CA ILE A 182 2.08 18.31 5.69
C ILE A 182 2.38 19.78 5.34
N LYS A 183 3.59 20.24 5.66
CA LYS A 183 4.06 21.59 5.34
C LYS A 183 5.38 21.54 4.57
N TYR A 184 5.51 22.44 3.60
CA TYR A 184 6.75 22.63 2.89
C TYR A 184 7.68 23.55 3.66
N VAL A 185 8.85 23.05 4.05
CA VAL A 185 9.89 23.79 4.78
C VAL A 185 11.24 23.54 4.09
N PRO A 186 11.67 24.39 3.15
CA PRO A 186 12.86 24.15 2.33
C PRO A 186 14.13 23.81 3.13
N ALA A 187 14.29 24.44 4.30
CA ALA A 187 15.50 24.32 5.12
C ALA A 187 15.83 22.90 5.60
N VAL A 188 14.84 22.00 5.69
CA VAL A 188 15.09 20.62 6.13
C VAL A 188 15.42 19.66 4.98
N GLY A 189 15.33 20.10 3.72
CA GLY A 189 15.65 19.28 2.55
C GLY A 189 14.87 17.96 2.53
N ASP A 190 15.56 16.85 2.28
CA ASP A 190 15.00 15.49 2.29
C ASP A 190 14.76 14.93 3.71
N SER A 191 15.32 15.58 4.73
CA SER A 191 15.22 15.19 6.14
C SER A 191 13.87 15.60 6.74
N LYS A 192 12.82 14.90 6.29
CA LYS A 192 11.44 15.07 6.75
C LYS A 192 11.35 14.90 8.27
N ARG A 193 10.62 15.80 8.93
CA ARG A 193 10.29 15.68 10.35
C ARG A 193 8.84 15.26 10.50
N ALA A 194 8.61 14.23 11.30
CA ALA A 194 7.28 13.72 11.64
C ALA A 194 7.06 13.91 13.14
N LEU A 195 5.95 14.53 13.50
CA LEU A 195 5.55 14.77 14.88
C LEU A 195 4.16 14.20 15.06
N ASP A 196 4.02 13.23 15.94
CA ASP A 196 2.77 12.54 16.17
C ASP A 196 2.39 12.62 17.65
N GLU A 197 1.12 12.86 17.92
CA GLU A 197 0.56 12.74 19.26
C GLU A 197 -0.62 11.78 19.24
N TYR A 198 -0.57 10.80 20.14
CA TYR A 198 -1.62 9.81 20.36
C TYR A 198 -2.19 10.03 21.74
N VAL A 199 -3.46 10.41 21.80
CA VAL A 199 -4.23 10.53 23.04
C VAL A 199 -5.19 9.35 23.11
N SER A 200 -5.14 8.62 24.21
CA SER A 200 -5.95 7.41 24.41
C SER A 200 -6.69 7.44 25.74
N GLU A 201 -7.83 6.78 25.79
CA GLU A 201 -8.55 6.45 27.02
C GLU A 201 -8.06 5.12 27.58
N ILE A 202 -7.88 5.10 28.90
CA ILE A 202 -7.49 3.92 29.67
C ILE A 202 -8.46 3.74 30.84
N PHE A 203 -8.17 2.77 31.71
CA PHE A 203 -9.01 2.39 32.84
C PHE A 203 -9.48 3.59 33.68
N MET A 204 -10.75 3.55 34.12
CA MET A 204 -11.36 4.54 35.03
C MET A 204 -11.32 6.00 34.54
N GLY A 205 -11.40 6.20 33.23
CA GLY A 205 -11.40 7.55 32.62
C GLY A 205 -10.02 8.20 32.59
N GLY A 206 -8.97 7.47 32.94
CA GLY A 206 -7.59 7.92 32.78
C GLY A 206 -7.26 8.17 31.31
N LYS A 207 -6.20 8.96 31.07
CA LYS A 207 -5.67 9.22 29.73
C LYS A 207 -4.23 8.74 29.63
N ASN A 208 -3.87 8.25 28.45
CA ASN A 208 -2.50 8.00 28.04
C ASN A 208 -2.17 8.92 26.86
N THR A 209 -1.01 9.58 26.92
CA THR A 209 -0.52 10.43 25.84
C THR A 209 0.86 9.97 25.41
N ILE A 210 1.03 9.69 24.13
CA ILE A 210 2.31 9.37 23.51
C ILE A 210 2.63 10.47 22.50
N SER A 211 3.73 11.17 22.70
CA SER A 211 4.29 12.12 21.73
C SER A 211 5.53 11.53 21.09
N LEU A 212 5.59 11.53 19.77
CA LEU A 212 6.69 10.99 18.98
C LEU A 212 7.26 12.08 18.09
N TYR A 213 8.58 12.17 18.10
CA TYR A 213 9.35 12.96 17.15
C TYR A 213 10.23 12.03 16.33
N ASN A 214 10.07 12.04 15.01
CA ASN A 214 10.80 11.18 14.10
C ASN A 214 11.50 12.01 13.01
N THR A 215 12.80 11.80 12.85
CA THR A 215 13.57 12.33 11.72
C THR A 215 13.67 11.25 10.67
N CYS A 216 13.07 11.51 9.52
CA CYS A 216 12.97 10.60 8.39
C CYS A 216 13.81 11.17 7.24
N GLU A 217 14.97 10.59 6.95
CA GLU A 217 15.63 10.79 5.65
C GLU A 217 14.76 10.08 4.61
N ASP A 218 13.82 10.79 3.99
CA ASP A 218 12.64 10.18 3.37
C ASP A 218 13.04 9.32 2.17
N SER A 219 14.02 9.78 1.38
CA SER A 219 14.57 9.01 0.27
C SER A 219 15.30 7.75 0.75
N LEU A 220 16.08 7.83 1.84
CA LEU A 220 16.80 6.66 2.38
C LEU A 220 15.85 5.62 2.98
N LEU A 221 14.67 6.03 3.45
CA LEU A 221 13.63 5.11 3.89
C LEU A 221 12.81 4.56 2.72
N ALA A 222 12.59 5.34 1.65
CA ALA A 222 11.78 4.94 0.50
C ALA A 222 12.53 4.03 -0.48
N SER A 223 13.81 4.30 -0.78
CA SER A 223 14.57 3.53 -1.77
C SER A 223 14.63 2.03 -1.48
N PRO A 224 14.86 1.56 -0.23
CA PRO A 224 14.81 0.13 0.07
C PRO A 224 13.43 -0.48 -0.16
N LEU A 225 12.34 0.28 0.04
CA LEU A 225 10.99 -0.22 -0.25
C LEU A 225 10.74 -0.41 -1.74
N ILE A 226 11.32 0.44 -2.59
CA ILE A 226 11.27 0.26 -4.05
C ILE A 226 11.95 -1.05 -4.44
N LEU A 227 13.10 -1.36 -3.83
CA LEU A 227 13.80 -2.64 -4.03
C LEU A 227 12.92 -3.80 -3.58
N ASP A 228 12.38 -3.76 -2.35
CA ASP A 228 11.52 -4.82 -1.81
C ASP A 228 10.28 -5.04 -2.70
N LEU A 229 9.59 -3.96 -3.09
CA LEU A 229 8.44 -4.03 -3.98
C LEU A 229 8.78 -4.72 -5.30
N THR A 230 9.91 -4.34 -5.91
CA THR A 230 10.38 -4.93 -7.19
C THR A 230 10.75 -6.40 -7.02
N ILE A 231 11.53 -6.75 -6.00
CA ILE A 231 11.99 -8.12 -5.73
C ILE A 231 10.81 -9.04 -5.43
N ILE A 232 9.90 -8.63 -4.54
CA ILE A 232 8.74 -9.44 -4.18
C ILE A 232 7.79 -9.57 -5.36
N THR A 233 7.59 -8.53 -6.16
CA THR A 233 6.75 -8.60 -7.35
C THR A 233 7.34 -9.57 -8.38
N GLU A 234 8.64 -9.53 -8.63
CA GLU A 234 9.32 -10.51 -9.50
C GLU A 234 9.11 -11.92 -8.97
N LEU A 235 9.34 -12.15 -7.67
CA LEU A 235 9.16 -13.46 -7.07
C LEU A 235 7.72 -13.96 -7.26
N MET A 236 6.72 -13.12 -7.03
CA MET A 236 5.31 -13.48 -7.24
C MET A 236 4.99 -13.85 -8.69
N THR A 237 5.67 -13.26 -9.69
CA THR A 237 5.52 -13.70 -11.11
C THR A 237 6.01 -15.11 -11.39
N ARG A 238 6.69 -15.76 -10.45
CA ARG A 238 7.14 -17.16 -10.55
C ARG A 238 6.33 -18.12 -9.69
N ILE A 239 5.40 -17.61 -8.87
CA ILE A 239 4.62 -18.45 -7.97
C ILE A 239 3.24 -18.66 -8.57
N GLU A 240 2.94 -19.92 -8.82
CA GLU A 240 1.62 -20.40 -9.17
C GLU A 240 1.13 -21.36 -8.10
N TYR A 241 -0.19 -21.51 -7.99
CA TYR A 241 -0.81 -22.44 -7.07
C TYR A 241 -1.78 -23.37 -7.80
N CYS A 242 -2.01 -24.52 -7.20
CA CYS A 242 -3.04 -25.46 -7.60
C CYS A 242 -3.71 -25.97 -6.33
N ALA A 243 -5.03 -25.83 -6.22
CA ALA A 243 -5.79 -26.15 -5.03
C ALA A 243 -7.16 -26.77 -5.37
N GLY A 244 -7.66 -27.65 -4.51
CA GLY A 244 -8.97 -28.30 -4.70
C GLY A 244 -9.05 -29.06 -6.02
N ASP A 245 -10.07 -28.76 -6.82
CA ASP A 245 -10.36 -29.43 -8.11
C ASP A 245 -9.65 -28.75 -9.31
N MET A 246 -8.69 -27.86 -9.07
CA MET A 246 -7.90 -27.24 -10.15
C MET A 246 -7.13 -28.30 -10.95
N LYS A 247 -7.21 -28.20 -12.27
CA LYS A 247 -6.49 -29.10 -13.20
C LYS A 247 -5.13 -28.57 -13.63
N GLU A 248 -4.95 -27.25 -13.56
CA GLU A 248 -3.76 -26.54 -13.99
C GLU A 248 -3.35 -25.56 -12.89
N PHE A 249 -2.06 -25.26 -12.84
CA PHE A 249 -1.54 -24.19 -11.99
C PHE A 249 -2.05 -22.84 -12.49
N ALA A 250 -2.31 -21.94 -11.55
CA ALA A 250 -2.72 -20.57 -11.86
C ALA A 250 -1.88 -19.57 -11.07
N PRO A 251 -1.62 -18.37 -11.64
CA PRO A 251 -1.05 -17.27 -10.88
C PRO A 251 -2.02 -16.79 -9.80
N PHE A 252 -1.50 -16.03 -8.83
CA PHE A 252 -2.33 -15.26 -7.91
C PHE A 252 -3.16 -14.19 -8.62
N ASP A 253 -4.09 -13.57 -7.87
CA ASP A 253 -4.88 -12.42 -8.32
C ASP A 253 -4.02 -11.29 -8.90
N ALA A 254 -4.55 -10.56 -9.87
CA ALA A 254 -3.85 -9.45 -10.51
C ALA A 254 -3.48 -8.35 -9.49
N VAL A 255 -4.27 -8.16 -8.43
CA VAL A 255 -3.95 -7.24 -7.35
C VAL A 255 -3.06 -7.93 -6.30
N LEU A 256 -1.78 -7.58 -6.27
CA LEU A 256 -0.81 -8.16 -5.34
C LEU A 256 -0.89 -7.53 -3.93
N SER A 257 -1.95 -7.86 -3.20
CA SER A 257 -2.14 -7.40 -1.81
C SER A 257 -1.03 -7.88 -0.85
N ILE A 258 -0.24 -8.89 -1.21
CA ILE A 258 0.96 -9.29 -0.46
C ILE A 258 1.98 -8.14 -0.31
N LEU A 259 1.93 -7.14 -1.21
CA LEU A 259 2.78 -5.96 -1.19
C LEU A 259 2.36 -4.93 -0.12
N SER A 260 1.29 -5.17 0.62
CA SER A 260 0.74 -4.22 1.61
C SER A 260 1.74 -3.81 2.70
N PHE A 261 2.73 -4.64 3.03
CA PHE A 261 3.76 -4.30 4.01
C PHE A 261 4.56 -3.03 3.64
N MET A 262 4.75 -2.78 2.34
CA MET A 262 5.50 -1.62 1.82
C MET A 262 4.59 -0.43 1.48
N LEU A 263 3.26 -0.56 1.58
CA LEU A 263 2.29 0.40 1.01
C LEU A 263 1.35 0.95 2.10
N LYS A 264 0.96 2.22 1.98
CA LYS A 264 0.16 2.93 3.00
C LYS A 264 -1.33 2.66 2.83
N ALA A 265 -1.81 2.68 1.59
CA ALA A 265 -3.20 2.47 1.23
C ALA A 265 -3.25 1.24 0.31
N PRO A 266 -3.13 0.03 0.85
CA PRO A 266 -2.98 -1.16 0.03
C PRO A 266 -4.23 -1.39 -0.83
N LEU A 267 -3.99 -1.51 -2.14
CA LEU A 267 -4.96 -2.02 -3.09
C LEU A 267 -5.16 -3.52 -2.81
N VAL A 268 -6.41 -3.94 -2.74
CA VAL A 268 -6.81 -5.32 -2.47
C VAL A 268 -7.80 -5.81 -3.54
N PRO A 269 -7.88 -7.13 -3.79
CA PRO A 269 -8.86 -7.67 -4.72
C PRO A 269 -10.29 -7.22 -4.37
N PRO A 270 -11.16 -6.96 -5.36
CA PRO A 270 -12.53 -6.50 -5.11
C PRO A 270 -13.28 -7.40 -4.12
N GLY A 271 -13.92 -6.79 -3.12
CA GLY A 271 -14.69 -7.50 -2.09
C GLY A 271 -13.86 -8.12 -0.96
N THR A 272 -12.54 -7.92 -0.93
CA THR A 272 -11.68 -8.39 0.16
C THR A 272 -11.34 -7.26 1.15
N PRO A 273 -11.08 -7.58 2.44
CA PRO A 273 -10.79 -6.56 3.45
C PRO A 273 -9.37 -6.01 3.31
N VAL A 274 -9.22 -4.73 3.63
CA VAL A 274 -7.91 -4.08 3.81
C VAL A 274 -7.38 -4.40 5.20
N VAL A 275 -6.08 -4.74 5.29
CA VAL A 275 -5.36 -4.93 6.55
C VAL A 275 -4.18 -3.98 6.58
N ASN A 276 -4.11 -3.05 7.52
CA ASN A 276 -3.04 -2.05 7.63
C ASN A 276 -2.00 -2.38 8.71
N ALA A 277 -2.37 -3.19 9.71
CA ALA A 277 -1.47 -3.59 10.79
C ALA A 277 -0.19 -4.23 10.25
N LEU A 278 0.95 -3.59 10.51
CA LEU A 278 2.22 -3.91 9.85
C LEU A 278 2.69 -5.35 10.13
N ASN A 279 2.53 -5.80 11.37
CA ASN A 279 2.96 -7.13 11.79
C ASN A 279 2.12 -8.22 11.12
N LYS A 280 0.81 -8.00 10.94
CA LYS A 280 -0.08 -8.94 10.24
C LYS A 280 0.29 -9.05 8.76
N GLN A 281 0.61 -7.92 8.11
CA GLN A 281 1.08 -7.90 6.73
C GLN A 281 2.42 -8.66 6.57
N ARG A 282 3.38 -8.44 7.48
CA ARG A 282 4.66 -9.17 7.48
C ARG A 282 4.46 -10.67 7.71
N MET A 283 3.61 -11.04 8.66
CA MET A 283 3.29 -12.44 8.97
C MET A 283 2.64 -13.15 7.77
N ALA A 284 1.74 -12.47 7.04
CA ALA A 284 1.14 -13.01 5.81
C ALA A 284 2.21 -13.32 4.76
N MET A 285 3.16 -12.38 4.55
CA MET A 285 4.29 -12.56 3.64
C MET A 285 5.22 -13.70 4.07
N GLU A 286 5.58 -13.74 5.35
CA GLU A 286 6.41 -14.82 5.90
C GLU A 286 5.74 -16.19 5.70
N ASN A 287 4.46 -16.32 6.07
CA ASN A 287 3.74 -17.57 5.97
C ASN A 287 3.51 -18.03 4.52
N LEU A 288 3.33 -17.09 3.58
CA LEU A 288 3.28 -17.42 2.15
C LEU A 288 4.60 -18.06 1.69
N PHE A 289 5.74 -17.44 2.00
CA PHE A 289 7.03 -17.98 1.57
C PHE A 289 7.46 -19.24 2.32
N ARG A 290 7.02 -19.41 3.58
CA ARG A 290 7.15 -20.68 4.30
C ARG A 290 6.39 -21.81 3.58
N ALA A 291 5.19 -21.53 3.09
CA ALA A 291 4.41 -22.51 2.33
C ALA A 291 5.12 -22.92 1.03
N CYS A 292 5.79 -21.99 0.34
CA CYS A 292 6.58 -22.29 -0.87
C CYS A 292 7.71 -23.30 -0.64
N ILE A 293 8.18 -23.46 0.61
CA ILE A 293 9.21 -24.44 0.99
C ILE A 293 8.69 -25.57 1.88
N GLY A 294 7.36 -25.78 1.91
CA GLY A 294 6.72 -26.89 2.62
C GLY A 294 6.69 -26.74 4.14
N LEU A 295 6.88 -25.54 4.68
CA LEU A 295 6.77 -25.28 6.11
C LEU A 295 5.36 -24.81 6.50
N ALA A 296 4.87 -25.29 7.64
CA ALA A 296 3.61 -24.83 8.21
C ALA A 296 3.69 -23.34 8.63
N PRO A 297 2.55 -22.61 8.63
CA PRO A 297 2.50 -21.25 9.14
C PRO A 297 2.98 -21.14 10.59
N GLN A 298 3.62 -20.02 10.93
CA GLN A 298 3.93 -19.69 12.31
C GLN A 298 2.64 -19.53 13.11
N ASN A 299 2.56 -20.23 14.24
CA ASN A 299 1.40 -20.19 15.15
C ASN A 299 1.72 -19.63 16.53
N GLU A 300 3.02 -19.42 16.84
CA GLU A 300 3.50 -18.86 18.12
C GLU A 300 3.04 -19.59 19.39
N MET A 301 2.48 -20.80 19.25
CA MET A 301 1.90 -21.51 20.39
C MET A 301 3.00 -22.03 21.32
N LEU A 302 4.15 -22.44 20.77
CA LEU A 302 5.30 -22.96 21.53
C LEU A 302 4.89 -24.01 22.58
N LEU A 303 3.99 -24.93 22.19
CA LEU A 303 3.34 -25.87 23.12
C LEU A 303 4.36 -26.84 23.73
N GLU A 304 5.41 -27.19 23.02
CA GLU A 304 6.56 -27.92 23.52
C GLU A 304 7.17 -27.29 24.79
N HIS A 305 7.00 -25.98 24.98
CA HIS A 305 7.43 -25.27 26.19
C HIS A 305 6.28 -25.00 27.17
N LYS A 306 5.02 -25.06 26.75
CA LYS A 306 3.85 -24.67 27.58
C LYS A 306 2.99 -25.85 28.06
N ALA A 307 3.09 -27.01 27.42
CA ALA A 307 2.32 -28.21 27.74
C ALA A 307 3.26 -29.31 28.30
N PRO A 308 3.28 -29.53 29.63
CA PRO A 308 4.19 -30.50 30.25
C PRO A 308 4.08 -31.91 29.69
N ALA A 309 2.89 -32.33 29.25
CA ALA A 309 2.65 -33.66 28.70
C ALA A 309 3.39 -33.95 27.37
N ILE A 310 3.86 -32.91 26.67
CA ILE A 310 4.58 -33.04 25.40
C ILE A 310 6.05 -32.56 25.48
N ARG A 311 6.52 -32.17 26.67
CA ARG A 311 7.95 -31.88 26.91
C ARG A 311 8.73 -33.20 26.83
N LYS A 312 9.47 -33.41 25.74
CA LYS A 312 10.52 -34.43 25.70
C LYS A 312 11.72 -33.90 26.51
N TYR A 313 12.04 -34.57 27.61
CA TYR A 313 13.24 -34.29 28.42
C TYR A 313 14.51 -34.67 27.67
#